data_AF-A0A438JZ92-F1
#
_entry.id   AF-A0A438JZ92-F1
#
_cell.length_a   1.000
_cell.length_b   1.000
_cell.length_c   1.000
_cell.angle_alpha   90.00
_cell.angle_beta   90.00
_cell.angle_gamma   90.00
#
_symmetry.space_group_name_H-M   'P 1'
#
loop_
_entity.id
_entity.type
_entity.pdbx_description
1 polymer ?
#
loop_
_entity_poly.entity_id
_entity_poly.type
_entity_poly.pdbx_seq_one_letter_code
_entity_poly.pdbx_strand_id
1 'polypeptide(L)'
;MSVKQLVIAVDGTAEMGFYWAPILSDYLVKIIRYLCGQNLTGQEASGGRVELSLVMYNSHGPYSGFLTQDSRTTRSMGTFLQWLSAISFSGDGYDDLAIAEGLADALLMFPRHPHGTQTQQRLLGRRHCILVAASNPFPFPIPVHLPKIQNLQGAQISGATTEFSLADPNMVAKLFTQCCVSLSVISPKQLPKLREIYNSANSNLQGENSLVNGMNPQFLILISKNFPEAHAALNEYNVTSTPSIQNPV
;
A
#
# COMPACT_ATOMS: atom_id res chain seq x y z
N MET A 1 22.16 6.12 7.86
CA MET A 1 21.24 6.58 6.80
C MET A 1 19.87 5.95 7.02
N SER A 2 18.81 6.68 6.69
CA SER A 2 17.44 6.30 7.00
C SER A 2 16.85 5.52 5.80
N VAL A 3 16.47 4.24 6.01
CA VAL A 3 15.82 3.40 4.98
C VAL A 3 14.32 3.73 4.91
N LYS A 4 13.77 3.93 3.72
CA LYS A 4 12.32 3.99 3.47
C LYS A 4 11.83 2.64 2.96
N GLN A 5 10.58 2.28 3.25
CA GLN A 5 10.01 1.00 2.86
C GLN A 5 8.64 1.20 2.24
N LEU A 6 8.41 0.58 1.08
CA LEU A 6 7.11 0.56 0.40
C LEU A 6 6.72 -0.90 0.15
N VAL A 7 5.53 -1.25 0.61
CA VAL A 7 4.87 -2.52 0.26
C VAL A 7 3.66 -2.20 -0.61
N ILE A 8 3.51 -2.91 -1.72
CA ILE A 8 2.30 -2.84 -2.54
C ILE A 8 1.58 -4.17 -2.37
N ALA A 9 0.35 -4.13 -1.85
CA ALA A 9 -0.54 -5.27 -1.76
C ALA A 9 -1.52 -5.21 -2.95
N VAL A 10 -1.45 -6.17 -3.87
CA VAL A 10 -2.18 -6.16 -5.13
C VAL A 10 -3.15 -7.34 -5.22
N ASP A 11 -4.39 -7.02 -5.59
CA ASP A 11 -5.42 -7.94 -6.05
C ASP A 11 -4.95 -8.67 -7.32
N GLY A 12 -4.71 -9.98 -7.21
CA GLY A 12 -4.26 -10.86 -8.29
C GLY A 12 -5.39 -11.37 -9.19
N THR A 13 -6.63 -10.89 -9.01
CA THR A 13 -7.77 -11.36 -9.81
C THR A 13 -7.78 -10.80 -11.23
N ALA A 14 -8.38 -11.52 -12.18
CA ALA A 14 -8.54 -11.06 -13.56
C ALA A 14 -9.29 -9.71 -13.67
N GLU A 15 -10.15 -9.40 -12.70
CA GLU A 15 -10.83 -8.11 -12.60
C GLU A 15 -9.83 -6.94 -12.50
N MET A 16 -8.76 -7.07 -11.71
CA MET A 16 -7.69 -6.08 -11.65
C MET A 16 -6.93 -5.98 -12.98
N GLY A 17 -6.80 -7.11 -13.70
CA GLY A 17 -6.09 -7.18 -14.98
C GLY A 17 -6.58 -6.17 -16.02
N PHE A 18 -7.89 -5.92 -16.09
CA PHE A 18 -8.47 -4.93 -17.02
C PHE A 18 -8.02 -3.49 -16.74
N TYR A 19 -7.72 -3.17 -15.48
CA TYR A 19 -7.38 -1.83 -15.03
C TYR A 19 -5.89 -1.67 -14.67
N TRP A 20 -5.11 -2.74 -14.74
CA TRP A 20 -3.74 -2.74 -14.23
C TRP A 20 -2.83 -1.77 -14.97
N ALA A 21 -2.92 -1.71 -16.30
CA ALA A 21 -2.07 -0.83 -17.10
C ALA A 21 -2.16 0.65 -16.68
N PRO A 22 -3.36 1.28 -16.61
CA PRO A 22 -3.47 2.66 -16.15
C PRO A 22 -3.13 2.83 -14.66
N ILE A 23 -3.48 1.87 -13.79
CA ILE A 23 -3.10 1.94 -12.36
C ILE A 23 -1.57 1.97 -12.20
N LEU A 24 -0.88 1.10 -12.95
CA LEU A 24 0.57 0.98 -12.93
C LEU A 24 1.22 2.25 -13.49
N SER A 25 0.85 2.69 -14.69
CA SER A 25 1.49 3.83 -15.36
C SER A 25 1.17 5.16 -14.69
N ASP A 26 -0.08 5.38 -14.31
CA ASP A 26 -0.58 6.72 -13.98
C ASP A 26 -0.43 7.03 -12.49
N TYR A 27 -0.23 6.01 -11.66
CA TYR A 27 -0.09 6.16 -10.21
C TYR A 27 1.16 5.46 -9.67
N LEU A 28 1.24 4.13 -9.74
CA LEU A 28 2.27 3.37 -9.01
C LEU A 28 3.68 3.70 -9.49
N VAL A 29 3.94 3.69 -10.80
CA VAL A 29 5.25 4.00 -11.37
C VAL A 29 5.72 5.40 -10.97
N LYS A 30 4.81 6.38 -10.94
CA LYS A 30 5.12 7.76 -10.56
C LYS A 30 5.51 7.85 -9.09
N ILE A 31 4.70 7.24 -8.21
CA ILE A 31 4.97 7.19 -6.77
C ILE A 31 6.32 6.50 -6.50
N ILE A 32 6.58 5.36 -7.14
CA ILE A 32 7.81 4.59 -6.95
C ILE A 32 9.05 5.38 -7.41
N ARG A 33 9.00 6.00 -8.60
CA ARG A 33 10.11 6.81 -9.12
C ARG A 33 10.44 7.97 -8.21
N TYR A 34 9.41 8.72 -7.80
CA TYR A 34 9.57 9.85 -6.88
C TYR A 34 10.13 9.40 -5.53
N LEU A 35 9.59 8.32 -4.95
CA LEU A 35 10.09 7.74 -3.69
C LEU A 35 11.57 7.34 -3.77
N CYS A 36 12.00 6.81 -4.92
CA CYS A 36 13.38 6.39 -5.17
C CYS A 36 14.32 7.56 -5.56
N GLY A 37 13.85 8.80 -5.55
CA GLY A 37 14.67 9.99 -5.83
C GLY A 37 14.79 10.34 -7.32
N GLN A 38 13.99 9.72 -8.19
CA GLN A 38 13.87 10.08 -9.60
C GLN A 38 12.64 10.98 -9.78
N ASN A 39 12.84 12.29 -9.63
CA ASN A 39 11.82 13.27 -10.02
C ASN A 39 11.81 13.43 -11.55
N LEU A 40 10.73 14.00 -12.09
CA LEU A 40 10.53 14.21 -13.54
C LEU A 40 11.66 14.98 -14.24
N THR A 41 12.48 15.72 -13.49
CA THR A 41 13.59 16.54 -13.99
C THR A 41 14.93 15.80 -14.08
N GLY A 42 14.98 14.51 -13.72
CA GLY A 42 16.21 13.69 -13.81
C GLY A 42 17.29 14.04 -12.79
N GLN A 43 16.98 14.87 -11.80
CA GLN A 43 17.91 15.24 -10.74
C GLN A 43 17.82 14.21 -9.61
N GLU A 44 18.86 13.36 -9.48
CA GLU A 44 19.02 12.39 -8.40
C GLU A 44 19.12 13.12 -7.04
N ALA A 45 18.00 13.21 -6.34
CA ALA A 45 17.99 13.77 -4.98
C ALA A 45 18.61 12.74 -4.03
N SER A 46 19.88 12.96 -3.64
CA SER A 46 20.59 12.33 -2.50
C SER A 46 19.96 11.00 -2.03
N GLY A 47 20.25 9.92 -2.75
CA GLY A 47 19.59 8.61 -2.66
C GLY A 47 19.43 8.05 -1.25
N GLY A 48 18.23 8.23 -0.69
CA GLY A 48 17.78 7.44 0.44
C GLY A 48 17.65 5.97 0.03
N ARG A 49 18.06 5.04 0.90
CA ARG A 49 17.90 3.60 0.62
C ARG A 49 16.41 3.25 0.70
N VAL A 50 15.79 2.88 -0.42
CA VAL A 50 14.40 2.42 -0.46
C VAL A 50 14.36 0.90 -0.56
N GLU A 51 13.49 0.27 0.21
CA GLU A 51 13.16 -1.14 0.10
C GLU A 51 11.72 -1.28 -0.42
N LEU A 52 11.56 -2.08 -1.47
CA LEU A 52 10.32 -2.25 -2.19
C LEU A 52 9.90 -3.72 -2.07
N SER A 53 8.65 -3.97 -1.70
CA SER A 53 8.11 -5.34 -1.62
C SER A 53 6.72 -5.42 -2.25
N LEU A 54 6.40 -6.58 -2.80
CA LEU A 54 5.11 -6.88 -3.41
C LEU A 54 4.45 -8.00 -2.61
N VAL A 55 3.16 -7.85 -2.34
CA VAL A 55 2.29 -8.90 -1.84
C VAL A 55 1.16 -9.02 -2.83
N MET A 56 0.96 -10.19 -3.41
CA MET A 56 -0.22 -10.46 -4.25
C MET A 56 -1.20 -11.28 -3.43
N TYR A 57 -2.48 -10.95 -3.44
CA TYR A 57 -3.54 -11.73 -2.79
C TYR A 57 -4.67 -11.97 -3.79
N ASN A 58 -5.39 -13.08 -3.64
CA ASN A 58 -6.46 -13.51 -4.56
C ASN A 58 -7.80 -13.64 -3.82
N SER A 59 -8.84 -14.08 -4.53
CA SER A 59 -10.13 -14.42 -3.93
C SER A 59 -10.09 -15.72 -3.13
N HIS A 60 -10.87 -15.81 -2.06
CA HIS A 60 -11.02 -17.05 -1.30
C HIS A 60 -11.77 -18.11 -2.12
N GLY A 61 -11.04 -19.07 -2.69
CA GLY A 61 -11.65 -20.28 -3.23
C GLY A 61 -11.99 -21.28 -2.13
N PRO A 62 -12.93 -22.22 -2.34
CA PRO A 62 -13.32 -23.24 -1.35
C PRO A 62 -12.19 -24.20 -0.93
N TYR A 63 -10.99 -24.08 -1.52
CA TYR A 63 -9.83 -24.95 -1.27
C TYR A 63 -8.49 -24.22 -1.16
N SER A 64 -8.45 -22.89 -1.08
CA SER A 64 -7.16 -22.18 -1.14
C SER A 64 -6.51 -22.05 0.24
N GLY A 65 -5.45 -22.82 0.48
CA GLY A 65 -4.44 -22.48 1.48
C GLY A 65 -3.66 -21.23 1.03
N PHE A 66 -3.30 -20.39 2.00
CA PHE A 66 -2.47 -19.16 1.91
C PHE A 66 -2.24 -18.63 0.49
N LEU A 67 -3.03 -17.65 0.07
CA LEU A 67 -3.11 -17.16 -1.32
C LEU A 67 -2.09 -16.09 -1.67
N THR A 68 -1.09 -15.87 -0.81
CA THR A 68 -0.07 -14.87 -1.05
C THR A 68 1.13 -15.44 -1.81
N GLN A 69 1.37 -14.90 -3.01
CA GLN A 69 2.53 -15.27 -3.81
C GLN A 69 3.68 -14.29 -3.56
N ASP A 70 4.87 -14.88 -3.30
CA ASP A 70 6.21 -14.30 -3.29
C ASP A 70 6.35 -12.90 -2.67
N SER A 71 6.44 -12.88 -1.33
CA SER A 71 6.83 -11.72 -0.54
C SER A 71 8.33 -11.45 -0.64
N ARG A 72 8.78 -10.91 -1.78
CA ARG A 72 10.19 -10.58 -2.02
C ARG A 72 10.45 -9.09 -1.81
N THR A 73 11.54 -8.77 -1.11
CA THR A 73 12.01 -7.39 -0.95
C THR A 73 13.20 -7.13 -1.88
N THR A 74 13.21 -5.98 -2.54
CA THR A 74 14.32 -5.52 -3.37
C THR A 74 14.66 -4.05 -3.09
N ARG A 75 15.90 -3.67 -3.41
CA ARG A 75 16.35 -2.26 -3.43
C ARG A 75 16.47 -1.71 -4.85
N SER A 76 16.29 -2.56 -5.86
CA SER A 76 16.35 -2.17 -7.26
C SER A 76 14.96 -1.77 -7.72
N MET A 77 14.79 -0.47 -8.03
CA MET A 77 13.56 0.05 -8.62
C MET A 77 13.22 -0.69 -9.93
N GLY A 78 14.21 -0.90 -10.81
CA GLY A 78 13.99 -1.59 -12.09
C GLY A 78 13.46 -3.01 -11.92
N THR A 79 14.02 -3.76 -10.97
CA THR A 79 13.55 -5.12 -10.64
C THR A 79 12.13 -5.09 -10.08
N PHE A 80 11.82 -4.13 -9.21
CA PHE A 80 10.47 -4.00 -8.65
C PHE A 80 9.42 -3.64 -9.72
N LEU A 81 9.74 -2.69 -10.61
CA LEU A 81 8.88 -2.33 -11.73
C LEU A 81 8.69 -3.49 -12.71
N GLN A 82 9.71 -4.33 -12.91
CA GLN A 82 9.59 -5.57 -13.68
C GLN A 82 8.61 -6.55 -13.01
N TRP A 83 8.66 -6.74 -11.69
CA TRP A 83 7.70 -7.59 -10.98
C TRP A 83 6.27 -7.09 -11.17
N LEU A 84 6.03 -5.79 -11.01
CA LEU A 84 4.72 -5.18 -11.23
C LEU A 84 4.22 -5.35 -12.68
N SER A 85 5.12 -5.26 -13.66
CA SER A 85 4.77 -5.43 -15.08
C SER A 85 4.52 -6.89 -15.46
N ALA A 86 5.05 -7.85 -14.69
CA ALA A 86 4.97 -9.28 -14.95
C ALA A 86 3.85 -10.00 -14.17
N ILE A 87 3.01 -9.26 -13.43
CA ILE A 87 1.88 -9.83 -12.70
C ILE A 87 0.95 -10.56 -13.69
N SER A 88 0.65 -11.82 -13.36
CA SER A 88 -0.34 -12.63 -14.09
C SER A 88 -1.63 -12.65 -13.29
N PHE A 89 -2.68 -12.01 -13.82
CA PHE A 89 -3.99 -11.95 -13.20
C PHE A 89 -4.84 -13.18 -13.57
N SER A 90 -5.57 -13.75 -12.61
CA SER A 90 -6.33 -15.00 -12.81
C SER A 90 -7.63 -15.05 -11.98
N GLY A 91 -8.44 -16.10 -12.09
CA GLY A 91 -9.76 -16.15 -11.42
C GLY A 91 -10.79 -15.21 -12.08
N ASP A 92 -11.96 -15.06 -11.48
CA ASP A 92 -13.10 -14.37 -12.10
C ASP A 92 -13.55 -13.07 -11.40
N GLY A 93 -12.92 -12.67 -10.29
CA GLY A 93 -13.15 -11.38 -9.63
C GLY A 93 -14.55 -11.15 -9.05
N TYR A 94 -15.44 -12.14 -9.20
CA TYR A 94 -16.77 -12.22 -8.60
C TYR A 94 -16.71 -12.65 -7.14
N ASP A 95 -15.68 -13.43 -6.80
CA ASP A 95 -15.43 -13.86 -5.45
C ASP A 95 -14.91 -12.73 -4.57
N ASP A 96 -15.26 -12.83 -3.29
CA ASP A 96 -14.79 -11.95 -2.24
C ASP A 96 -13.26 -12.06 -2.04
N LEU A 97 -12.59 -10.90 -2.01
CA LEU A 97 -11.13 -10.83 -1.93
C LEU A 97 -10.58 -11.11 -0.53
N ALA A 98 -9.44 -11.81 -0.45
CA ALA A 98 -8.66 -12.06 0.76
C ALA A 98 -7.87 -10.81 1.25
N ILE A 99 -8.50 -9.63 1.28
CA ILE A 99 -7.83 -8.37 1.62
C ILE A 99 -7.26 -8.41 3.05
N ALA A 100 -7.94 -9.05 4.00
CA ALA A 100 -7.41 -9.15 5.37
C ALA A 100 -6.09 -9.94 5.40
N GLU A 101 -5.97 -11.02 4.63
CA GLU A 101 -4.74 -11.81 4.49
C GLU A 101 -3.65 -11.01 3.77
N GLY A 102 -3.98 -10.37 2.65
CA GLY A 102 -3.05 -9.53 1.91
C GLY A 102 -2.49 -8.36 2.74
N LEU A 103 -3.34 -7.72 3.55
CA LEU A 103 -2.91 -6.66 4.48
C LEU A 103 -2.07 -7.21 5.64
N ALA A 104 -2.41 -8.39 6.16
CA ALA A 104 -1.67 -9.03 7.24
C ALA A 104 -0.24 -9.37 6.78
N ASP A 105 -0.11 -9.98 5.60
CA ASP A 105 1.18 -10.31 5.02
C ASP A 105 1.99 -9.07 4.65
N ALA A 106 1.34 -8.03 4.12
CA ALA A 106 1.99 -6.74 3.88
C ALA A 106 2.55 -6.14 5.18
N LEU A 107 1.84 -6.29 6.30
CA LEU A 107 2.30 -5.81 7.60
C LEU A 107 3.54 -6.58 8.10
N LEU A 108 3.61 -7.88 7.83
CA LEU A 108 4.76 -8.73 8.19
C LEU A 108 6.03 -8.40 7.40
N MET A 109 5.92 -7.72 6.26
CA MET A 109 7.07 -7.26 5.46
C MET A 109 7.82 -6.08 6.08
N PHE A 110 7.26 -5.43 7.10
CA PHE A 110 7.95 -4.36 7.81
C PHE A 110 8.72 -4.94 9.02
N PRO A 111 10.06 -4.80 9.08
CA PRO A 111 10.85 -5.32 10.19
C PRO A 111 10.42 -4.65 11.50
N ARG A 112 10.23 -5.46 12.54
CA ARG A 112 9.89 -4.97 13.87
C ARG A 112 11.08 -4.22 14.46
N HIS A 113 10.82 -3.06 15.02
CA HIS A 113 11.80 -2.35 15.84
C HIS A 113 11.35 -2.36 17.30
N PRO A 114 12.30 -2.42 18.26
CA PRO A 114 11.99 -2.32 19.67
C PRO A 114 11.18 -1.05 19.94
N HIS A 115 10.08 -1.20 20.69
CA HIS A 115 9.22 -0.09 21.06
C HIS A 115 10.01 0.92 21.90
N GLY A 116 10.09 2.14 21.39
CA GLY A 116 10.61 3.32 22.06
C GLY A 116 10.06 4.56 21.36
N THR A 117 9.67 5.58 22.12
CA THR A 117 9.04 6.80 21.59
C THR A 117 9.90 7.49 20.52
N GLN A 118 11.22 7.49 20.70
CA GLN A 118 12.19 7.99 19.72
C GLN A 118 12.25 7.14 18.44
N THR A 119 12.06 5.82 18.53
CA THR A 119 12.08 4.91 17.39
C THR A 119 10.83 5.07 16.54
N GLN A 120 9.66 5.26 17.16
CA GLN A 120 8.40 5.49 16.46
C GLN A 120 8.40 6.81 15.68
N GLN A 121 8.87 7.90 16.29
CA GLN A 121 9.03 9.19 15.59
C GLN A 121 9.99 9.09 14.40
N ARG A 122 11.05 8.28 14.51
CA ARG A 122 12.00 8.03 13.42
C ARG A 122 11.43 7.21 12.27
N LEU A 123 10.37 6.44 12.48
CA LEU A 123 9.75 5.56 11.48
C LEU A 123 8.52 6.20 10.81
N LEU A 124 7.87 7.14 11.50
CA LEU A 124 6.75 7.89 10.95
C LEU A 124 7.14 8.53 9.61
N GLY A 125 6.29 8.35 8.60
CA GLY A 125 6.53 8.90 7.26
C GLY A 125 7.62 8.18 6.46
N ARG A 126 8.01 6.95 6.83
CA ARG A 126 9.03 6.17 6.11
C ARG A 126 8.62 4.76 5.74
N ARG A 127 7.47 4.31 6.22
CA ARG A 127 6.91 2.99 5.94
C ARG A 127 5.53 3.18 5.38
N HIS A 128 5.33 2.71 4.16
CA HIS A 128 4.09 2.92 3.43
C HIS A 128 3.62 1.61 2.83
N CYS A 129 2.31 1.40 2.91
CA CYS A 129 1.64 0.33 2.20
C CYS A 129 0.61 0.95 1.25
N ILE A 130 0.53 0.44 0.02
CA ILE A 130 -0.52 0.76 -0.93
C ILE A 130 -1.33 -0.51 -1.17
N LEU A 131 -2.60 -0.50 -0.79
CA LEU A 131 -3.56 -1.53 -1.16
C LEU A 131 -4.12 -1.21 -2.55
N VAL A 132 -4.06 -2.17 -3.47
CA VAL A 132 -4.55 -2.06 -4.83
C VAL A 132 -5.60 -3.14 -5.06
N ALA A 133 -6.88 -2.76 -5.13
CA ALA A 133 -8.01 -3.71 -5.14
C ALA A 133 -9.08 -3.32 -6.15
N ALA A 134 -9.65 -4.28 -6.89
CA ALA A 134 -10.73 -4.04 -7.85
C ALA A 134 -12.10 -4.58 -7.39
N SER A 135 -12.12 -5.36 -6.30
CA SER A 135 -13.34 -5.95 -5.71
C SER A 135 -13.41 -5.71 -4.19
N ASN A 136 -14.56 -6.06 -3.60
CA ASN A 136 -14.80 -5.91 -2.17
C ASN A 136 -14.07 -7.00 -1.35
N PRO A 137 -13.75 -6.73 -0.08
CA PRO A 137 -13.23 -7.76 0.82
C PRO A 137 -14.29 -8.79 1.19
N PHE A 138 -13.81 -9.98 1.56
CA PHE A 138 -14.61 -11.02 2.22
C PHE A 138 -15.33 -10.48 3.47
N PRO A 139 -16.65 -10.75 3.61
CA PRO A 139 -17.50 -10.07 4.58
C PRO A 139 -17.32 -10.56 6.02
N PHE A 140 -16.65 -11.69 6.24
CA PHE A 140 -16.45 -12.24 7.57
C PHE A 140 -14.97 -12.19 7.99
N PRO A 141 -14.67 -12.13 9.30
CA PRO A 141 -13.32 -12.32 9.79
C PRO A 141 -12.75 -13.65 9.30
N ILE A 142 -11.54 -13.59 8.76
CA ILE A 142 -10.81 -14.77 8.29
C ILE A 142 -9.59 -15.00 9.16
N PRO A 143 -9.05 -16.22 9.18
CA PRO A 143 -7.82 -16.48 9.89
C PRO A 143 -6.61 -15.84 9.18
N VAL A 144 -5.84 -15.04 9.92
CA VAL A 144 -4.66 -14.30 9.42
C VAL A 144 -3.48 -14.40 10.36
N HIS A 145 -2.27 -14.23 9.83
CA HIS A 145 -1.05 -14.12 10.62
C HIS A 145 -0.72 -12.66 10.91
N LEU A 146 -0.84 -12.26 12.17
CA LEU A 146 -0.62 -10.88 12.59
C LEU A 146 0.66 -10.74 13.41
N PRO A 147 1.27 -9.54 13.42
CA PRO A 147 2.33 -9.26 14.34
C PRO A 147 1.78 -9.20 15.77
N LYS A 148 2.42 -9.92 16.71
CA LYS A 148 2.11 -9.74 18.14
C LYS A 148 2.45 -8.31 18.55
N ILE A 149 1.44 -7.56 18.96
CA ILE A 149 1.61 -6.22 19.52
C ILE A 149 1.66 -6.39 21.04
N GLN A 150 2.85 -6.29 21.61
CA GLN A 150 2.99 -6.34 23.06
C GLN A 150 2.42 -5.04 23.65
N ASN A 151 1.33 -5.17 24.42
CA ASN A 151 0.88 -4.10 25.28
C ASN A 151 1.98 -3.77 26.31
N LEU A 152 2.01 -2.51 26.77
CA LEU A 152 3.03 -1.84 27.61
C LEU A 152 3.40 -2.49 28.97
N GLN A 153 3.14 -3.77 29.20
CA GLN A 153 3.50 -4.46 30.44
C GLN A 153 4.44 -5.64 30.16
N GLY A 154 5.73 -5.29 30.17
CA GLY A 154 6.85 -6.15 30.57
C GLY A 154 6.85 -7.58 30.04
N ALA A 155 7.36 -7.79 28.82
CA ALA A 155 7.91 -9.10 28.43
C ALA A 155 9.00 -8.92 27.38
N GLN A 156 10.25 -8.80 27.85
CA GLN A 156 11.45 -9.01 27.05
C GLN A 156 11.49 -10.46 26.56
N ILE A 157 11.04 -10.75 25.34
CA ILE A 157 11.44 -11.98 24.63
C ILE A 157 11.63 -11.66 23.14
N SER A 158 12.89 -11.73 22.73
CA SER A 158 13.37 -11.71 21.36
C SER A 158 12.78 -12.84 20.53
N GLY A 159 12.25 -12.49 19.36
CA GLY A 159 11.69 -13.41 18.36
C GLY A 159 10.55 -12.73 17.60
N ALA A 160 10.49 -12.90 16.27
CA ALA A 160 9.36 -12.42 15.46
C ALA A 160 8.13 -13.30 15.70
N THR A 161 7.53 -13.22 16.88
CA THR A 161 6.37 -14.04 17.20
C THR A 161 5.16 -13.47 16.45
N THR A 162 4.68 -14.18 15.43
CA THR A 162 3.37 -13.92 14.83
C THR A 162 2.29 -14.62 15.65
N GLU A 163 1.07 -14.13 15.56
CA GLU A 163 -0.10 -14.82 16.13
C GLU A 163 -1.13 -15.05 15.05
N PHE A 164 -1.81 -16.17 15.16
CA PHE A 164 -2.95 -16.48 14.33
C PHE A 164 -4.18 -15.89 14.98
N SER A 165 -4.92 -15.05 14.25
CA SER A 165 -6.11 -14.38 14.75
C SER A 165 -7.20 -14.37 13.69
N LEU A 166 -8.46 -14.42 14.10
CA LEU A 166 -9.58 -14.15 13.22
C LEU A 166 -9.73 -12.62 13.12
N ALA A 167 -9.49 -12.06 11.95
CA ALA A 167 -9.58 -10.63 11.73
C ALA A 167 -10.29 -10.30 10.42
N ASP A 168 -11.10 -9.24 10.47
CA ASP A 168 -11.59 -8.58 9.28
C ASP A 168 -10.55 -7.57 8.75
N PRO A 169 -10.68 -7.08 7.50
CA PRO A 169 -9.72 -6.14 6.93
C PRO A 169 -9.58 -4.83 7.72
N ASN A 170 -10.64 -4.34 8.36
CA ASN A 170 -10.60 -3.09 9.14
C ASN A 170 -9.80 -3.28 10.43
N MET A 171 -9.91 -4.43 11.07
CA MET A 171 -9.11 -4.79 12.24
C MET A 171 -7.62 -4.83 11.87
N VAL A 172 -7.26 -5.48 10.76
CA VAL A 172 -5.87 -5.51 10.27
C VAL A 172 -5.39 -4.10 9.92
N ALA A 173 -6.22 -3.30 9.24
CA ALA A 173 -5.91 -1.92 8.87
C ALA A 173 -5.54 -1.04 10.08
N LYS A 174 -6.22 -1.20 11.23
CA LYS A 174 -5.89 -0.46 12.46
C LYS A 174 -4.47 -0.74 12.97
N LEU A 175 -3.91 -1.93 12.69
CA LEU A 175 -2.57 -2.30 13.13
C LEU A 175 -1.48 -1.55 12.36
N PHE A 176 -1.75 -1.08 11.14
CA PHE A 176 -0.78 -0.29 10.36
C PHE A 176 -0.29 0.92 11.14
N THR A 177 -1.21 1.70 11.74
CA THR A 177 -0.82 2.84 12.59
C THR A 177 -0.04 2.40 13.82
N GLN A 178 -0.42 1.28 14.46
CA GLN A 178 0.30 0.75 15.62
C GLN A 178 1.72 0.29 15.26
N CYS A 179 1.94 -0.12 14.02
CA CYS A 179 3.24 -0.50 13.46
C CYS A 179 4.00 0.66 12.77
N CYS A 180 3.51 1.90 12.90
CA CYS A 180 4.08 3.09 12.24
C CYS A 180 4.17 2.96 10.71
N VAL A 181 3.18 2.31 10.10
CA VAL A 181 3.03 2.17 8.65
C VAL A 181 1.81 2.97 8.20
N SER A 182 1.96 3.81 7.18
CA SER A 182 0.82 4.49 6.56
C SER A 182 0.14 3.58 5.53
N LEU A 183 -1.19 3.56 5.48
CA LEU A 183 -1.94 2.82 4.46
C LEU A 183 -2.61 3.77 3.47
N SER A 184 -2.34 3.56 2.18
CA SER A 184 -3.03 4.20 1.05
C SER A 184 -3.83 3.15 0.26
N VAL A 185 -4.85 3.58 -0.49
CA VAL A 185 -5.72 2.71 -1.29
C VAL A 185 -5.83 3.25 -2.71
N ILE A 186 -5.68 2.37 -3.70
CA ILE A 186 -5.95 2.62 -5.12
C ILE A 186 -6.92 1.56 -5.60
N SER A 187 -8.03 1.98 -6.19
CA SER A 187 -9.02 1.08 -6.77
C SER A 187 -9.57 1.67 -8.08
N PRO A 188 -9.78 0.84 -9.12
CA PRO A 188 -10.42 1.30 -10.35
C PRO A 188 -11.92 1.60 -10.19
N LYS A 189 -12.50 1.27 -9.02
CA LYS A 189 -13.92 1.47 -8.70
C LYS A 189 -14.10 2.25 -7.40
N GLN A 190 -15.18 3.00 -7.31
CA GLN A 190 -15.62 3.63 -6.05
C GLN A 190 -16.24 2.58 -5.12
N LEU A 191 -15.41 1.94 -4.30
CA LEU A 191 -15.83 0.89 -3.36
C LEU A 191 -15.89 1.41 -1.91
N PRO A 192 -17.09 1.55 -1.30
CA PRO A 192 -17.22 2.09 0.06
C PRO A 192 -16.44 1.29 1.12
N LYS A 193 -16.43 -0.05 1.01
CA LYS A 193 -15.69 -0.92 1.94
C LYS A 193 -14.18 -0.64 1.92
N LEU A 194 -13.60 -0.31 0.77
CA LEU A 194 -12.18 0.06 0.70
C LEU A 194 -11.90 1.42 1.34
N ARG A 195 -12.86 2.36 1.28
CA ARG A 195 -12.78 3.64 2.01
C ARG A 195 -12.84 3.43 3.52
N GLU A 196 -13.67 2.51 4.00
CA GLU A 196 -13.73 2.12 5.41
C GLU A 196 -12.40 1.55 5.91
N ILE A 197 -11.74 0.70 5.10
CA ILE A 197 -10.41 0.15 5.39
C ILE A 197 -9.37 1.27 5.49
N TYR A 198 -9.35 2.18 4.52
CA TYR A 198 -8.48 3.36 4.54
C TYR A 198 -8.71 4.20 5.80
N ASN A 199 -9.97 4.50 6.12
CA ASN A 199 -10.34 5.28 7.30
C ASN A 199 -9.92 4.58 8.60
N SER A 200 -10.10 3.26 8.67
CA SER A 200 -9.68 2.46 9.83
C SER A 200 -8.18 2.58 10.09
N ALA A 201 -7.36 2.49 9.04
CA ALA A 201 -5.90 2.67 9.16
C ALA A 201 -5.47 4.10 9.50
N ASN A 202 -6.24 5.11 9.10
CA ASN A 202 -5.88 6.53 9.21
C ASN A 202 -6.73 7.33 10.23
N SER A 203 -7.51 6.63 11.07
CA SER A 203 -8.54 7.21 11.97
C SER A 203 -8.02 8.19 13.03
N ASN A 204 -6.72 8.17 13.35
CA ASN A 204 -6.10 9.14 14.25
C ASN A 204 -5.70 10.47 13.58
N LEU A 205 -5.90 10.61 12.27
CA LEU A 205 -5.56 11.80 11.50
C LEU A 205 -6.83 12.64 11.28
N GLN A 206 -7.26 13.40 12.30
CA GLN A 206 -8.31 14.40 12.12
C GLN A 206 -7.86 15.46 11.10
N GLY A 207 -8.60 15.55 10.00
CA GLY A 207 -8.46 16.57 8.97
C GLY A 207 -8.90 16.00 7.64
N GLU A 208 -9.60 16.78 6.84
CA GLU A 208 -10.20 16.39 5.56
C GLU A 208 -9.32 15.44 4.73
N ASN A 209 -9.95 14.40 4.20
CA ASN A 209 -9.35 13.45 3.27
C ASN A 209 -8.71 14.24 2.13
N SER A 210 -7.38 14.17 1.98
CA SER A 210 -6.73 14.64 0.76
C SER A 210 -7.07 13.63 -0.33
N LEU A 211 -8.27 13.76 -0.87
CA LEU A 211 -8.63 13.20 -2.16
C LEU A 211 -7.70 13.87 -3.15
N VAL A 212 -6.60 13.20 -3.48
CA VAL A 212 -5.86 13.55 -4.70
C VAL A 212 -6.82 13.23 -5.82
N ASN A 213 -7.56 14.24 -6.26
CA ASN A 213 -8.49 14.15 -7.38
C ASN A 213 -7.65 14.02 -8.65
N GLY A 214 -7.12 12.82 -8.87
CA GLY A 214 -6.09 12.54 -9.85
C GLY A 214 -6.64 11.73 -11.02
N MET A 215 -6.63 12.36 -12.19
CA MET A 215 -6.66 11.77 -13.54
C MET A 215 -7.94 11.03 -13.97
N ASN A 216 -8.61 10.26 -13.09
CA ASN A 216 -9.84 9.52 -13.42
C ASN A 216 -10.88 9.58 -12.28
N PRO A 217 -12.06 10.20 -12.49
CA PRO A 217 -13.08 10.34 -11.45
C PRO A 217 -13.73 9.02 -11.03
N GLN A 218 -13.60 7.97 -11.85
CA GLN A 218 -14.15 6.64 -11.53
C GLN A 218 -13.28 5.87 -10.53
N PHE A 219 -12.00 6.23 -10.42
CA PHE A 219 -11.05 5.55 -9.56
C PHE A 219 -11.12 6.10 -8.14
N LEU A 220 -11.04 5.20 -7.16
CA LEU A 220 -10.88 5.56 -5.76
C LEU A 220 -9.39 5.65 -5.45
N ILE A 221 -8.88 6.87 -5.34
CA ILE A 221 -7.48 7.15 -5.00
C ILE A 221 -7.43 7.83 -3.62
N LEU A 222 -6.98 7.09 -2.60
CA LEU A 222 -6.85 7.56 -1.22
C LEU A 222 -5.39 7.45 -0.77
N ILE A 223 -4.67 8.56 -0.78
CA ILE A 223 -3.27 8.61 -0.35
C ILE A 223 -3.19 9.09 1.09
N SER A 224 -2.46 8.34 1.93
CA SER A 224 -2.25 8.73 3.32
C SER A 224 -1.43 10.02 3.41
N LYS A 225 -1.84 10.94 4.29
CA LYS A 225 -1.11 12.20 4.58
C LYS A 225 0.32 11.97 5.05
N ASN A 226 0.57 10.81 5.67
CA ASN A 226 1.90 10.41 6.11
C ASN A 226 2.77 9.87 4.96
N PHE A 227 2.34 9.97 3.70
CA PHE A 227 3.08 9.54 2.52
C PHE A 227 3.33 10.73 1.55
N PRO A 228 4.20 11.69 1.94
CA PRO A 228 4.39 12.94 1.20
C PRO A 228 4.94 12.74 -0.22
N GLU A 229 5.75 11.70 -0.44
CA GLU A 229 6.30 11.36 -1.76
C GLU A 229 5.20 10.99 -2.75
N ALA A 230 4.17 10.26 -2.30
CA ALA A 230 3.06 9.90 -3.17
C ALA A 230 2.22 11.15 -3.53
N HIS A 231 2.00 12.07 -2.58
CA HIS A 231 1.34 13.33 -2.87
C HIS A 231 2.11 14.18 -3.86
N ALA A 232 3.42 14.35 -3.67
CA ALA A 232 4.26 15.11 -4.59
C ALA A 232 4.27 14.46 -5.99
N ALA A 233 4.43 13.15 -6.07
CA ALA A 233 4.42 12.39 -7.31
C ALA A 233 3.11 12.53 -8.11
N LEU A 234 1.97 12.65 -7.44
CA LEU A 234 0.69 12.79 -8.14
C LEU A 234 0.36 14.26 -8.47
N ASN A 235 0.81 15.21 -7.66
CA ASN A 235 0.58 16.64 -7.88
C ASN A 235 1.47 17.24 -8.99
N GLU A 236 2.75 16.88 -9.07
CA GLU A 236 3.66 17.39 -10.12
C GLU A 236 3.14 17.09 -11.54
N TYR A 237 2.49 15.93 -11.70
CA TYR A 237 1.95 15.54 -13.00
C TYR A 237 0.67 16.29 -13.37
N ASN A 238 -0.22 16.57 -12.40
CA ASN A 238 -1.42 17.36 -12.66
C ASN A 238 -1.09 18.76 -13.21
N VAL A 239 0.02 19.35 -12.77
CA VAL A 239 0.51 20.67 -13.24
C VAL A 239 1.11 20.61 -14.64
N THR A 240 1.71 19.47 -15.04
CA THR A 240 2.34 19.33 -16.36
C THR A 240 1.31 19.06 -17.48
N SER A 241 0.11 18.57 -17.13
CA SER A 241 -0.97 18.25 -18.07
C SER A 241 -1.89 19.42 -18.44
N THR A 242 -1.73 20.61 -17.87
CA THR A 242 -2.45 21.81 -18.33
C THR A 242 -1.77 22.40 -19.57
N PRO A 243 -2.41 22.44 -20.76
CA PRO A 243 -1.83 23.11 -21.92
C PRO A 243 -1.71 24.61 -21.62
N SER A 244 -0.50 25.15 -21.77
CA SER A 244 -0.27 26.59 -21.77
C SER A 244 -1.03 27.22 -22.93
N ILE A 245 -2.19 27.79 -22.66
CA ILE A 245 -2.89 28.69 -23.59
C ILE A 245 -2.03 29.96 -23.70
N GLN A 246 -1.04 29.93 -24.59
CA GLN A 246 -0.42 31.14 -25.09
C GLN A 246 -1.39 31.73 -26.12
N ASN A 247 -2.12 32.76 -25.70
CA ASN A 247 -2.81 33.64 -26.64
C ASN A 247 -1.75 34.36 -27.50
N PRO A 248 -1.84 34.33 -28.83
CA PRO A 248 -1.00 35.15 -29.67
C PRO A 248 -1.42 36.62 -29.55
N VAL A 249 -0.41 37.49 -29.41
CA VAL A 249 -0.50 38.95 -29.51
C VAL A 249 -0.53 39.36 -30.97
#